data_AF-A0A6S6SPD2-F1
#
_entry.id   AF-A0A6S6SPD2-F1
#
_cell.length_a   1.000
_cell.length_b   1.000
_cell.length_c   1.000
_cell.angle_alpha   90.00
_cell.angle_beta   90.00
_cell.angle_gamma   90.00
#
_symmetry.space_group_name_H-M   'P 1'
#
loop_
_entity.id
_entity.type
_entity.pdbx_description
1 polymer ?
#
loop_
_entity_poly.entity_id
_entity_poly.type
_entity_poly.pdbx_seq_one_letter_code
_entity_poly.pdbx_strand_id
1 'polypeptide(L)'
;MKNKPMTLLLFIIVLSMNVSANVKIDNALKKQCDYLVNGNGNNIEEYNTYLLGLITGMKYVIPAEEAKQYGKVTTAGKIKTKACENTLNHMTSIGFELDYLRETLTLFSTRYD
;
A
#
# COMPACT_ATOMS: atom_id res chain seq x y z
N MET A 1 46.97 -4.41 7.12
CA MET A 1 45.61 -3.88 7.42
C MET A 1 45.04 -3.22 6.16
N LYS A 2 44.29 -3.94 5.30
CA LYS A 2 43.76 -3.39 4.03
C LYS A 2 42.34 -3.86 3.64
N ASN A 3 41.49 -4.25 4.60
CA ASN A 3 40.15 -4.79 4.26
C ASN A 3 38.97 -3.87 4.67
N LYS A 4 39.24 -2.66 5.18
CA LYS A 4 38.19 -1.75 5.69
C LYS A 4 37.31 -1.05 4.63
N PRO A 5 37.73 -0.75 3.37
CA PRO A 5 36.86 -0.02 2.44
C PRO A 5 35.82 -0.93 1.75
N MET A 6 36.07 -2.25 1.67
CA MET A 6 35.19 -3.17 0.94
C MET A 6 33.87 -3.41 1.67
N THR A 7 33.89 -3.47 3.01
CA THR A 7 32.68 -3.68 3.82
C THR A 7 31.75 -2.47 3.76
N LEU A 8 32.29 -1.24 3.78
CA LEU A 8 31.49 0.00 3.74
C LEU A 8 30.75 0.16 2.39
N LEU A 9 31.40 -0.20 1.28
CA LEU A 9 30.79 -0.20 -0.06
C LEU A 9 29.64 -1.21 -0.19
N LEU A 10 29.79 -2.41 0.39
CA LEU A 10 28.73 -3.43 0.41
C LEU A 10 27.49 -2.95 1.18
N PHE A 11 27.66 -2.26 2.31
CA PHE A 11 26.53 -1.71 3.07
C PHE A 11 25.75 -0.65 2.27
N ILE A 12 26.43 0.21 1.51
CA ILE A 12 25.79 1.27 0.70
C ILE A 12 25.00 0.65 -0.47
N ILE A 13 25.52 -0.43 -1.09
CA ILE A 13 24.84 -1.15 -2.18
C ILE A 13 23.58 -1.86 -1.66
N VAL A 14 23.65 -2.51 -0.49
CA VAL A 14 22.48 -3.18 0.11
C VAL A 14 21.38 -2.17 0.48
N LEU A 15 21.74 -1.01 1.04
CA LEU A 15 20.77 0.03 1.40
C LEU A 15 20.09 0.66 0.18
N SER A 16 20.86 0.93 -0.89
CA SER A 16 20.32 1.51 -2.14
C SER A 16 19.40 0.55 -2.92
N MET A 17 19.63 -0.76 -2.83
CA MET A 17 18.73 -1.77 -3.38
C MET A 17 17.36 -1.78 -2.71
N ASN A 18 17.30 -1.61 -1.38
CA ASN A 18 16.05 -1.61 -0.63
C ASN A 18 15.18 -0.38 -0.95
N VAL A 19 15.79 0.81 -1.11
CA VAL A 19 15.07 2.02 -1.53
C VAL A 19 14.51 1.87 -2.94
N SER A 20 15.27 1.23 -3.84
CA SER A 20 14.87 1.02 -5.24
C SER A 20 13.74 -0.01 -5.40
N ALA A 21 13.70 -1.04 -4.54
CA ALA A 21 12.63 -2.02 -4.52
C ALA A 21 11.29 -1.39 -4.09
N ASN A 22 11.32 -0.53 -3.06
CA ASN A 22 10.13 0.16 -2.56
C ASN A 22 9.49 1.04 -3.64
N VAL A 23 10.30 1.81 -4.39
CA VAL A 23 9.82 2.66 -5.49
C VAL A 23 9.19 1.86 -6.64
N LYS A 24 9.69 0.64 -6.93
CA LYS A 24 9.10 -0.21 -7.97
C LYS A 24 7.74 -0.76 -7.56
N ILE A 25 7.62 -1.22 -6.32
CA ILE A 25 6.36 -1.72 -5.76
C ILE A 25 5.33 -0.59 -5.72
N ASP A 26 5.69 0.57 -5.20
CA ASP A 26 4.82 1.76 -5.16
C ASP A 26 4.29 2.12 -6.54
N ASN A 27 5.17 2.18 -7.55
CA ASN A 27 4.75 2.49 -8.91
C ASN A 27 3.83 1.44 -9.52
N ALA A 28 4.04 0.16 -9.21
CA ALA A 28 3.19 -0.92 -9.70
C ALA A 28 1.81 -0.90 -9.03
N LEU A 29 1.75 -0.69 -7.71
CA LEU A 29 0.50 -0.52 -6.96
C LEU A 29 -0.26 0.71 -7.43
N LYS A 30 0.45 1.83 -7.68
CA LYS A 30 -0.15 3.04 -8.25
C LYS A 30 -0.80 2.79 -9.60
N LYS A 31 -0.10 2.12 -10.52
CA LYS A 31 -0.65 1.75 -11.84
C LYS A 31 -1.85 0.83 -11.72
N GLN A 32 -1.81 -0.13 -10.80
CA GLN A 32 -2.94 -1.00 -10.54
C GLN A 32 -4.15 -0.23 -10.00
N CYS A 33 -3.95 0.71 -9.08
CA CYS A 33 -5.04 1.56 -8.59
C CYS A 33 -5.60 2.48 -9.69
N ASP A 34 -4.75 3.04 -10.56
CA ASP A 34 -5.20 3.86 -11.70
C ASP A 34 -6.04 3.03 -12.70
N TYR A 35 -5.65 1.78 -12.95
CA TYR A 35 -6.48 0.83 -13.70
C TYR A 35 -7.84 0.59 -13.01
N LEU A 36 -7.86 0.35 -11.70
CA LEU A 36 -9.08 0.03 -10.95
C LEU A 36 -10.06 1.21 -10.84
N VAL A 37 -9.55 2.45 -10.75
CA VAL A 37 -10.36 3.65 -10.52
C VAL A 37 -10.72 4.31 -11.86
N ASN A 38 -9.76 4.47 -12.76
CA ASN A 38 -9.90 5.24 -13.99
C ASN A 38 -9.93 4.38 -15.26
N GLY A 39 -9.64 3.08 -15.17
CA GLY A 39 -9.53 2.20 -16.33
C GLY A 39 -8.23 2.37 -17.13
N ASN A 40 -7.23 3.07 -16.58
CA ASN A 40 -5.98 3.38 -17.27
C ASN A 40 -4.97 2.22 -17.15
N GLY A 41 -4.49 1.71 -18.28
CA GLY A 41 -3.49 0.65 -18.32
C GLY A 41 -4.09 -0.76 -18.26
N ASN A 42 -3.36 -1.70 -17.65
CA ASN A 42 -3.73 -3.11 -17.62
C ASN A 42 -3.99 -3.57 -16.18
N ASN A 43 -4.90 -4.54 -16.04
CA ASN A 43 -5.03 -5.28 -14.79
C ASN A 43 -3.81 -6.18 -14.58
N ILE A 44 -3.07 -5.96 -13.51
CA ILE A 44 -1.97 -6.83 -13.08
C ILE A 44 -2.46 -7.64 -11.89
N GLU A 45 -2.78 -8.91 -12.15
CA GLU A 45 -3.45 -9.79 -11.19
C GLU A 45 -2.71 -9.92 -9.85
N GLU A 46 -1.39 -9.98 -9.87
CA GLU A 46 -0.54 -10.05 -8.67
C GLU A 46 -0.79 -8.84 -7.74
N TYR A 47 -0.69 -7.61 -8.26
CA TYR A 47 -0.91 -6.39 -7.47
C TYR A 47 -2.38 -6.21 -7.09
N ASN A 48 -3.31 -6.64 -7.94
CA ASN A 48 -4.73 -6.63 -7.60
C ASN A 48 -5.05 -7.55 -6.41
N THR A 49 -4.42 -8.73 -6.40
CA THR A 49 -4.53 -9.72 -5.31
C THR A 49 -3.84 -9.20 -4.05
N TYR A 50 -2.68 -8.57 -4.19
CA TYR A 50 -1.96 -7.94 -3.09
C TYR A 50 -2.81 -6.91 -2.34
N LEU A 51 -3.39 -5.94 -3.06
CA LEU A 51 -4.27 -4.92 -2.49
C LEU A 51 -5.49 -5.53 -1.78
N LEU A 52 -6.09 -6.57 -2.38
CA LEU A 52 -7.21 -7.29 -1.76
C LEU A 52 -6.78 -8.03 -0.48
N GLY A 53 -5.58 -8.59 -0.47
CA GLY A 53 -4.97 -9.24 0.70
C GLY A 53 -4.77 -8.27 1.86
N LEU A 54 -4.23 -7.07 1.59
CA LEU A 54 -4.06 -6.02 2.59
C LEU A 54 -5.38 -5.66 3.28
N ILE A 55 -6.44 -5.44 2.51
CA ILE A 55 -7.77 -5.13 3.03
C ILE A 55 -8.33 -6.27 3.86
N THR A 56 -8.20 -7.50 3.36
CA THR A 56 -8.71 -8.68 4.05
C THR A 56 -7.98 -8.88 5.38
N GLY A 57 -6.66 -8.71 5.39
CA GLY A 57 -5.86 -8.75 6.62
C GLY A 57 -6.29 -7.67 7.62
N MET A 58 -6.42 -6.42 7.18
CA MET A 58 -6.85 -5.31 8.06
C MET A 58 -8.20 -5.55 8.73
N LYS A 59 -9.16 -6.15 8.00
CA LYS A 59 -10.47 -6.50 8.56
C LYS A 59 -10.37 -7.42 9.79
N TYR A 60 -9.35 -8.27 9.87
CA TYR A 60 -9.13 -9.17 11.00
C TYR A 60 -8.28 -8.57 12.11
N VAL A 61 -7.51 -7.51 11.82
CA VAL A 61 -6.60 -6.89 12.79
C VAL A 61 -7.31 -5.80 13.61
N ILE A 62 -8.30 -5.12 13.03
CA ILE A 62 -9.03 -4.06 13.72
C ILE A 62 -10.11 -4.67 14.63
N PRO A 63 -10.14 -4.33 15.94
CA PRO A 63 -11.19 -4.78 16.84
C PRO A 63 -12.59 -4.35 16.40
N ALA A 64 -13.59 -5.16 16.68
CA ALA A 64 -14.96 -4.93 16.20
C ALA A 64 -15.55 -3.61 16.71
N GLU A 65 -15.20 -3.20 17.93
CA GLU A 65 -15.58 -1.94 18.56
C GLU A 65 -14.92 -0.72 17.89
N GLU A 66 -13.72 -0.88 17.35
CA GLU A 66 -13.00 0.17 16.61
C GLU A 66 -13.38 0.23 15.14
N ALA A 67 -14.00 -0.84 14.62
CA ALA A 67 -14.37 -0.92 13.23
C ALA A 67 -15.52 0.06 12.88
N LYS A 68 -15.24 1.05 12.04
CA LYS A 68 -16.18 2.00 11.43
C LYS A 68 -17.28 1.26 10.67
N GLN A 69 -18.48 1.81 10.68
CA GLN A 69 -19.66 1.22 10.04
C GLN A 69 -19.43 0.94 8.55
N TYR A 70 -18.70 1.81 7.85
CA TYR A 70 -18.34 1.63 6.44
C TYR A 70 -17.63 0.29 6.21
N GLY A 71 -16.55 0.00 6.94
CA GLY A 71 -15.82 -1.27 6.82
C GLY A 71 -16.61 -2.50 7.24
N LYS A 72 -17.56 -2.38 8.18
CA LYS A 72 -18.39 -3.50 8.65
C LYS A 72 -19.38 -4.00 7.59
N VAL A 73 -20.01 -3.08 6.84
CA VAL A 73 -21.06 -3.43 5.88
C VAL A 73 -20.59 -3.46 4.42
N THR A 74 -19.36 -3.00 4.16
CA THR A 74 -18.82 -2.91 2.80
C THR A 74 -17.94 -4.11 2.48
N THR A 75 -17.98 -4.55 1.23
CA THR A 75 -17.12 -5.66 0.75
C THR A 75 -15.69 -5.19 0.53
N ALA A 76 -14.73 -6.12 0.64
CA ALA A 76 -13.31 -5.82 0.41
C ALA A 76 -13.04 -5.20 -0.97
N GLY A 77 -13.76 -5.61 -2.01
CA GLY A 77 -13.65 -5.02 -3.34
C GLY A 77 -14.03 -3.54 -3.40
N LYS A 78 -15.11 -3.13 -2.71
CA LYS A 78 -15.52 -1.73 -2.65
C LYS A 78 -14.55 -0.89 -1.82
N ILE A 79 -14.06 -1.43 -0.70
CA ILE A 79 -13.02 -0.78 0.12
C ILE A 79 -11.75 -0.60 -0.72
N LYS A 80 -11.37 -1.60 -1.53
CA LYS A 80 -10.22 -1.53 -2.44
C LYS A 80 -10.30 -0.37 -3.41
N THR A 81 -11.40 -0.26 -4.13
CA THR A 81 -11.60 0.84 -5.08
C THR A 81 -11.57 2.19 -4.36
N LYS A 82 -12.21 2.30 -3.19
CA LYS A 82 -12.25 3.57 -2.45
C LYS A 82 -10.90 3.96 -1.86
N ALA A 83 -10.17 3.00 -1.29
CA ALA A 83 -8.80 3.23 -0.81
C ALA A 83 -7.90 3.66 -1.97
N CYS A 84 -7.95 2.96 -3.12
CA CYS A 84 -7.20 3.36 -4.32
C CYS A 84 -7.53 4.79 -4.78
N GLU A 85 -8.82 5.15 -4.83
CA GLU A 85 -9.27 6.50 -5.21
C GLU A 85 -8.67 7.55 -4.26
N ASN A 86 -8.78 7.34 -2.95
CA ASN A 86 -8.23 8.26 -1.96
C ASN A 86 -6.70 8.35 -2.06
N THR A 87 -6.00 7.23 -2.19
CA THR A 87 -4.54 7.19 -2.30
C THR A 87 -4.04 7.92 -3.54
N LEU A 88 -4.72 7.76 -4.68
CA LEU A 88 -4.38 8.50 -5.91
C LEU A 88 -4.50 10.02 -5.71
N ASN A 89 -5.48 10.47 -4.91
CA ASN A 89 -5.69 11.87 -4.58
C ASN A 89 -4.74 12.40 -3.50
N HIS A 90 -4.29 11.55 -2.59
CA HIS A 90 -3.51 11.92 -1.40
C HIS A 90 -2.09 11.37 -1.40
N MET A 91 -1.39 11.44 -2.54
CA MET A 91 -0.01 10.96 -2.63
C MET A 91 0.92 11.79 -1.73
N THR A 92 1.43 11.17 -0.67
CA THR A 92 2.37 11.80 0.26
C THR A 92 3.81 11.33 0.02
N SER A 93 4.75 11.89 0.78
CA SER A 93 6.17 11.51 0.69
C SER A 93 6.48 10.13 1.30
N ILE A 94 5.52 9.48 1.95
CA ILE A 94 5.74 8.20 2.64
C ILE A 94 5.68 6.99 1.68
N GLY A 95 5.18 7.17 0.46
CA GLY A 95 5.05 6.10 -0.53
C GLY A 95 3.61 5.62 -0.71
N PHE A 96 3.33 5.07 -1.89
CA PHE A 96 1.97 4.74 -2.31
C PHE A 96 1.35 3.63 -1.47
N GLU A 97 2.11 2.58 -1.17
CA GLU A 97 1.60 1.46 -0.39
C GLU A 97 1.19 1.90 1.03
N LEU A 98 2.01 2.73 1.67
CA LEU A 98 1.74 3.23 3.02
C LEU A 98 0.53 4.17 3.04
N ASP A 99 0.36 5.04 2.04
CA ASP A 99 -0.85 5.85 1.90
C ASP A 99 -2.08 4.96 1.68
N TYR A 100 -1.97 3.90 0.87
CA TYR A 100 -3.06 2.94 0.67
C TYR A 100 -3.47 2.21 1.95
N LEU A 101 -2.48 1.77 2.75
CA LEU A 101 -2.72 1.16 4.05
C LEU A 101 -3.42 2.16 4.99
N ARG A 102 -2.97 3.41 5.02
CA ARG A 102 -3.59 4.46 5.84
C ARG A 102 -5.04 4.71 5.45
N GLU A 103 -5.32 4.90 4.16
CA GLU A 103 -6.69 5.12 3.67
C GLU A 103 -7.59 3.91 3.95
N THR A 104 -7.05 2.69 3.80
CA THR A 104 -7.79 1.47 4.17
C THR A 104 -8.12 1.45 5.67
N LEU A 105 -7.17 1.81 6.54
CA LEU A 105 -7.41 1.92 7.99
C LEU A 105 -8.47 2.96 8.31
N THR A 106 -8.45 4.15 7.68
CA THR A 106 -9.49 5.19 7.88
C THR A 106 -10.88 4.72 7.45
N LEU A 107 -10.97 3.91 6.39
CA LEU A 107 -12.25 3.31 5.97
C LEU A 107 -12.76 2.26 6.96
N PHE A 108 -11.85 1.59 7.67
CA PHE A 108 -12.19 0.59 8.67
C PHE A 108 -12.28 1.11 10.09
N SER A 109 -11.64 2.20 10.50
CA SER A 109 -11.47 2.55 11.92
C SER A 109 -11.90 3.99 12.21
N THR A 110 -12.47 4.20 13.39
CA THR A 110 -12.86 5.53 13.88
C THR A 110 -11.71 6.32 14.51
N ARG A 111 -10.51 5.72 14.63
CA ARG A 111 -9.33 6.38 15.25
C ARG A 111 -8.56 7.30 14.29
N TYR A 112 -8.80 7.17 13.00
CA TYR A 112 -8.05 7.83 11.93
C TYR A 112 -8.90 8.82 11.12
N ASP A 113 -10.05 9.24 11.68
CA ASP A 113 -10.84 10.40 11.23
C ASP A 113 -10.39 11.66 12.00
#